data_AF-A0A4Q2J7Q7-F1
#
_entry.id   AF-A0A4Q2J7Q7-F1
#
_cell.length_a   1.000
_cell.length_b   1.000
_cell.length_c   1.000
_cell.angle_alpha   90.00
_cell.angle_beta   90.00
_cell.angle_gamma   90.00
#
_symmetry.space_group_name_H-M   'P 1'
#
loop_
_entity.id
_entity.type
_entity.pdbx_description
1 polymer ?
#
loop_
_entity_poly.entity_id
_entity_poly.type
_entity_poly.pdbx_seq_one_letter_code
_entity_poly.pdbx_strand_id
1 'polypeptide(L)'
;AAELADAVTREGGMCVAVAGEDPRADDELRRRPLIDVARLGESEGSSTGTVDADRPLAGARVLDLTRVIAGPVTTRTLALLGADVLRIDPPAPAELGWQHLDSGPGKRSALLDLRSAGDAARFDELLAGADAIVLGYRPSSLERLGLDPATLAARHPGLVVGQLAAWGFGGTTGERGGFDSLVQASSGIALIEGTPDAPGALPAQALDHATGYLLAAAMITLLRRRSVDGGSWLARMSLRRTAAELLGLPR
;
A
#
# COMPACT_ATOMS: atom_id res chain seq x y z
N ALA A 1 -6.35 -29.19 -1.76
CA ALA A 1 -6.66 -27.80 -1.37
C ALA A 1 -5.74 -26.80 -2.06
N ALA A 2 -4.42 -26.89 -1.90
CA ALA A 2 -3.45 -25.98 -2.55
C ALA A 2 -3.58 -25.94 -4.09
N GLU A 3 -3.64 -27.11 -4.74
CA GLU A 3 -3.80 -27.18 -6.21
C GLU A 3 -5.07 -26.47 -6.73
N LEU A 4 -6.17 -26.54 -5.98
CA LEU A 4 -7.42 -25.85 -6.32
C LEU A 4 -7.29 -24.34 -6.16
N ALA A 5 -6.68 -23.88 -5.06
CA ALA A 5 -6.43 -22.46 -4.83
C ALA A 5 -5.52 -21.85 -5.91
N ASP A 6 -4.49 -22.60 -6.32
CA ASP A 6 -3.60 -22.21 -7.43
C ASP A 6 -4.34 -22.17 -8.76
N ALA A 7 -5.24 -23.13 -9.02
CA ALA A 7 -6.07 -23.12 -10.22
C ALA A 7 -6.99 -21.90 -10.28
N VAL A 8 -7.69 -21.57 -9.18
CA VAL A 8 -8.53 -20.37 -9.11
C VAL A 8 -7.71 -19.09 -9.32
N THR A 9 -6.51 -19.02 -8.71
CA THR A 9 -5.63 -17.85 -8.86
C THR A 9 -5.15 -17.68 -10.30
N ARG A 10 -4.88 -18.78 -11.02
CA ARG A 10 -4.47 -18.76 -12.43
C ARG A 10 -5.55 -18.21 -13.35
N GLU A 11 -6.82 -18.47 -13.04
CA GLU A 11 -7.99 -17.92 -13.74
C GLU A 11 -8.34 -16.48 -13.31
N GLY A 12 -7.46 -15.82 -12.55
CA GLY A 12 -7.64 -14.42 -12.11
C GLY A 12 -8.43 -14.24 -10.82
N GLY A 13 -8.89 -15.33 -10.21
CA GLY A 13 -9.51 -15.33 -8.88
C GLY A 13 -8.52 -15.05 -7.76
N MET A 14 -9.04 -14.87 -6.55
CA MET A 14 -8.23 -14.76 -5.33
C MET A 14 -8.66 -15.86 -4.37
N CYS A 15 -7.79 -16.84 -4.17
CA CYS A 15 -8.05 -18.00 -3.33
C CYS A 15 -6.77 -18.47 -2.63
N VAL A 16 -6.90 -18.93 -1.39
CA VAL A 16 -5.82 -19.53 -0.62
C VAL A 16 -6.35 -20.75 0.12
N ALA A 17 -5.48 -21.73 0.38
CA ALA A 17 -5.78 -22.74 1.36
C ALA A 17 -5.68 -22.14 2.77
N VAL A 18 -6.60 -22.51 3.65
CA VAL A 18 -6.43 -22.29 5.09
C VAL A 18 -5.29 -23.19 5.55
N ALA A 19 -4.30 -22.63 6.23
CA ALA A 19 -3.11 -23.35 6.67
C ALA A 19 -2.81 -23.02 8.14
N GLY A 20 -2.07 -23.93 8.79
CA GLY A 20 -1.46 -23.65 10.09
C GLY A 20 -0.26 -22.71 9.97
N GLU A 21 0.27 -22.32 11.12
CA GLU A 21 1.49 -21.52 11.17
C GLU A 21 2.66 -22.24 10.50
N ASP A 22 3.52 -21.48 9.83
CA ASP A 22 4.81 -21.94 9.34
C ASP A 22 5.92 -21.05 9.93
N PRO A 23 6.42 -21.39 11.13
CA PRO A 23 7.42 -20.57 11.81
C PRO A 23 8.69 -20.36 10.99
N ARG A 24 9.07 -21.32 10.13
CA ARG A 24 10.26 -21.18 9.29
C ARG A 24 10.05 -20.12 8.22
N ALA A 25 8.90 -20.14 7.55
CA ALA A 25 8.55 -19.13 6.56
C ALA A 25 8.39 -17.74 7.19
N ASP A 26 7.78 -17.66 8.38
CA ASP A 26 7.64 -16.41 9.12
C ASP A 26 9.00 -15.85 9.57
N ASP A 27 9.90 -16.70 10.06
CA ASP A 27 11.26 -16.31 10.40
C ASP A 27 12.04 -15.76 9.20
N GLU A 28 11.91 -16.39 8.03
CA GLU A 28 12.55 -15.88 6.82
C GLU A 28 12.03 -14.49 6.43
N LEU A 29 10.72 -14.27 6.53
CA LEU A 29 10.12 -12.96 6.30
C LEU A 29 10.60 -11.93 7.32
N ARG A 30 10.68 -12.31 8.61
CA ARG A 30 11.15 -11.45 9.69
C ARG A 30 12.63 -11.05 9.58
N ARG A 31 13.46 -11.84 8.89
CA ARG A 31 14.87 -11.46 8.59
C ARG A 31 14.99 -10.28 7.64
N ARG A 32 13.93 -9.94 6.90
CA ARG A 32 13.90 -8.77 6.01
C ARG A 32 13.34 -7.57 6.79
N PRO A 33 13.71 -6.33 6.43
CA PRO A 33 13.12 -5.13 7.02
C PRO A 33 11.59 -5.20 7.01
N LEU A 34 10.96 -4.70 8.08
CA LEU A 34 9.50 -4.58 8.15
C LEU A 34 8.97 -3.63 7.07
N ILE A 35 9.73 -2.57 6.80
CA ILE A 35 9.50 -1.61 5.72
C ILE A 35 10.75 -1.63 4.84
N ASP A 36 10.59 -1.97 3.58
CA ASP A 36 11.68 -1.90 2.60
C ASP A 36 11.74 -0.47 2.04
N VAL A 37 12.88 0.20 2.27
CA VAL A 37 13.10 1.59 1.91
C VAL A 37 14.27 1.70 0.94
N ALA A 38 14.06 2.36 -0.19
CA ALA A 38 15.08 2.55 -1.20
C ALA A 38 15.09 3.98 -1.76
N ARG A 39 16.27 4.45 -2.18
CA ARG A 39 16.41 5.66 -3.00
C ARG A 39 16.27 5.25 -4.46
N LEU A 40 15.40 5.93 -5.20
CA LEU A 40 15.09 5.61 -6.59
C LEU A 40 15.85 6.48 -7.60
N GLY A 41 16.27 7.67 -7.20
CA GLY A 41 16.97 8.60 -8.07
C GLY A 41 17.44 9.86 -7.34
N GLU A 42 18.31 10.62 -8.00
CA GLU A 42 18.76 11.93 -7.52
C GLU A 42 17.73 13.02 -7.87
N SER A 43 17.56 13.97 -6.97
CA SER A 43 16.83 15.22 -7.19
C SER A 43 17.26 16.23 -6.15
N GLU A 44 17.06 17.52 -6.41
CA GLU A 44 17.28 18.54 -5.39
C GLU A 44 16.31 18.39 -4.22
N GLY A 45 16.75 18.86 -3.04
CA GLY A 45 15.88 18.96 -1.87
C GLY A 45 14.71 19.89 -2.17
N SER A 46 13.49 19.41 -1.95
CA SER A 46 12.28 20.22 -2.10
C SER A 46 11.52 20.25 -0.78
N SER A 47 11.45 21.43 -0.18
CA SER A 47 10.67 21.67 1.04
C SER A 47 9.18 21.83 0.71
N THR A 48 8.31 21.19 1.48
CA THR A 48 6.84 21.37 1.39
C THR A 48 6.35 22.66 2.06
N GLY A 49 7.25 23.58 2.44
CA GLY A 49 6.96 24.81 3.18
C GLY A 49 7.40 24.77 4.65
N THR A 50 6.94 25.75 5.42
CA THR A 50 7.15 25.80 6.87
C THR A 50 6.31 24.76 7.58
N VAL A 51 6.93 23.97 8.47
CA VAL A 51 6.23 22.96 9.27
C VAL A 51 5.36 23.65 10.32
N ASP A 52 4.05 23.40 10.24
CA ASP A 52 3.07 23.75 11.29
C ASP A 52 3.02 22.58 12.30
N ALA A 53 3.17 22.90 13.59
CA ALA A 53 3.16 21.88 14.65
C ALA A 53 1.83 21.11 14.72
N ASP A 54 0.71 21.77 14.43
CA ASP A 54 -0.61 21.14 14.45
C ASP A 54 -0.91 20.40 13.14
N ARG A 55 -0.21 20.75 12.05
CA ARG A 55 -0.40 20.20 10.71
C ARG A 55 0.95 19.92 10.04
N PRO A 56 1.70 18.90 10.49
CA PRO A 56 3.08 18.69 10.09
C PRO A 56 3.26 18.34 8.61
N LEU A 57 2.19 17.93 7.91
CA LEU A 57 2.20 17.67 6.47
C LEU A 57 1.49 18.77 5.65
N ALA A 58 1.16 19.91 6.25
CA ALA A 58 0.63 21.04 5.50
C ALA A 58 1.55 21.41 4.34
N GLY A 59 0.96 21.59 3.15
CA GLY A 59 1.68 21.87 1.91
C GLY A 59 2.10 20.64 1.11
N ALA A 60 2.13 19.44 1.71
CA ALA A 60 2.42 18.20 0.98
C ALA A 60 1.22 17.77 0.14
N ARG A 61 1.44 17.44 -1.14
CA ARG A 61 0.43 16.95 -2.07
C ARG A 61 0.60 15.46 -2.31
N VAL A 62 -0.44 14.66 -2.04
CA VAL A 62 -0.38 13.21 -2.10
C VAL A 62 -1.43 12.67 -3.06
N LEU A 63 -1.02 11.83 -4.01
CA LEU A 63 -1.92 11.06 -4.86
C LEU A 63 -2.19 9.68 -4.24
N ASP A 64 -3.46 9.35 -4.07
CA ASP A 64 -3.91 8.07 -3.52
C ASP A 64 -4.50 7.20 -4.65
N LEU A 65 -3.74 6.20 -5.09
CA LEU A 65 -4.15 5.17 -6.06
C LEU A 65 -4.35 3.82 -5.36
N THR A 66 -4.91 3.87 -4.15
CA THR A 66 -5.17 2.67 -3.36
C THR A 66 -6.66 2.42 -3.21
N ARG A 67 -7.04 1.21 -2.80
CA ARG A 67 -8.42 0.81 -2.54
C ARG A 67 -8.46 -0.06 -1.29
N VAL A 68 -9.67 -0.37 -0.81
CA VAL A 68 -9.91 -1.25 0.34
C VAL A 68 -9.48 -0.58 1.65
N ILE A 69 -8.44 -1.06 2.37
CA ILE A 69 -8.17 -0.60 3.74
C ILE A 69 -6.72 -0.13 3.93
N ALA A 70 -5.69 -0.96 3.73
CA ALA A 70 -4.31 -0.58 4.07
C ALA A 70 -3.83 0.75 3.42
N GLY A 71 -4.09 0.91 2.14
CA GLY A 71 -3.76 2.12 1.40
C GLY A 71 -4.60 3.32 1.85
N PRO A 72 -5.93 3.22 1.89
CA PRO A 72 -6.77 4.31 2.38
C PRO A 72 -6.50 4.71 3.83
N VAL A 73 -6.09 3.78 4.71
CA VAL A 73 -5.60 4.06 6.07
C VAL A 73 -4.32 4.86 6.02
N THR A 74 -3.37 4.48 5.15
CA THR A 74 -2.13 5.24 4.92
C THR A 74 -2.46 6.68 4.57
N THR A 75 -3.28 6.89 3.53
CA THR A 75 -3.51 8.22 2.97
C THR A 75 -4.44 9.08 3.83
N ARG A 76 -5.42 8.48 4.53
CA ARG A 76 -6.22 9.18 5.54
C ARG A 76 -5.36 9.66 6.71
N THR A 77 -4.37 8.87 7.12
CA THR A 77 -3.44 9.28 8.19
C THR A 77 -2.60 10.49 7.75
N LEU A 78 -2.15 10.52 6.49
CA LEU A 78 -1.45 11.68 5.94
C LEU A 78 -2.37 12.92 5.86
N ALA A 79 -3.62 12.74 5.43
CA ALA A 79 -4.62 13.81 5.39
C ALA A 79 -4.92 14.39 6.78
N LEU A 80 -5.06 13.51 7.79
CA LEU A 80 -5.26 13.91 9.19
C LEU A 80 -4.15 14.82 9.70
N LEU A 81 -2.92 14.60 9.24
CA LEU A 81 -1.74 15.40 9.58
C LEU A 81 -1.56 16.64 8.68
N GLY A 82 -2.53 16.93 7.81
CA GLY A 82 -2.61 18.17 7.04
C GLY A 82 -2.21 18.07 5.57
N ALA A 83 -1.82 16.90 5.06
CA ALA A 83 -1.51 16.70 3.65
C ALA A 83 -2.74 16.95 2.77
N ASP A 84 -2.52 17.54 1.59
CA ASP A 84 -3.54 17.63 0.54
C ASP A 84 -3.58 16.32 -0.24
N VAL A 85 -4.54 15.47 0.11
CA VAL A 85 -4.68 14.13 -0.47
C VAL A 85 -5.77 14.13 -1.53
N LEU A 86 -5.39 13.79 -2.77
CA LEU A 86 -6.29 13.55 -3.88
C LEU A 86 -6.30 12.05 -4.22
N ARG A 87 -7.43 11.41 -3.95
CA ARG A 87 -7.71 10.03 -4.33
C ARG A 87 -8.17 9.96 -5.79
N ILE A 88 -7.54 9.07 -6.56
CA ILE A 88 -7.89 8.81 -7.95
C ILE A 88 -8.40 7.37 -8.06
N ASP A 89 -9.68 7.22 -8.34
CA ASP A 89 -10.31 5.93 -8.62
C ASP A 89 -10.57 5.76 -10.12
N PRO A 90 -10.54 4.52 -10.65
CA PRO A 90 -11.04 4.26 -12.00
C PRO A 90 -12.57 4.40 -12.02
N PRO A 91 -13.20 4.71 -13.18
CA PRO A 91 -14.66 4.82 -13.28
C PRO A 91 -15.43 3.55 -12.90
N ALA A 92 -14.78 2.38 -13.02
CA ALA A 92 -15.35 1.11 -12.62
C ALA A 92 -14.27 0.12 -12.12
N PRO A 93 -14.60 -0.78 -11.18
CA PRO A 93 -15.83 -0.77 -10.40
C PRO A 93 -15.84 0.40 -9.41
N ALA A 94 -17.03 0.90 -9.07
CA ALA A 94 -17.19 1.95 -8.08
C ALA A 94 -16.67 1.51 -6.70
N GLU A 95 -16.21 2.46 -5.90
CA GLU A 95 -15.89 2.22 -4.50
C GLU A 95 -17.15 1.86 -3.70
N LEU A 96 -17.01 0.98 -2.71
CA LEU A 96 -18.10 0.67 -1.78
C LEU A 96 -18.34 1.88 -0.87
N GLY A 97 -19.58 2.37 -0.80
CA GLY A 97 -19.89 3.61 -0.07
C GLY A 97 -19.42 3.64 1.39
N TRP A 98 -19.46 2.51 2.10
CA TRP A 98 -18.97 2.44 3.48
C TRP A 98 -17.45 2.61 3.60
N GLN A 99 -16.67 2.14 2.62
CA GLN A 99 -15.21 2.34 2.59
C GLN A 99 -14.87 3.81 2.36
N HIS A 100 -15.66 4.48 1.52
CA HIS A 100 -15.54 5.90 1.30
C HIS A 100 -15.86 6.70 2.57
N LEU A 101 -16.92 6.33 3.29
CA LEU A 101 -17.31 7.00 4.54
C LEU A 101 -16.27 6.85 5.65
N ASP A 102 -15.61 5.70 5.76
CA ASP A 102 -14.57 5.47 6.77
C ASP A 102 -13.23 6.14 6.41
N SER A 103 -12.79 5.99 5.16
CA SER A 103 -11.43 6.40 4.77
C SER A 103 -11.36 7.74 4.04
N GLY A 104 -12.48 8.27 3.55
CA GLY A 104 -12.60 9.52 2.80
C GLY A 104 -12.41 10.82 3.60
N PRO A 105 -12.71 10.92 4.91
CA PRO A 105 -12.52 12.16 5.65
C PRO A 105 -11.11 12.75 5.50
N GLY A 106 -11.04 14.05 5.18
CA GLY A 106 -9.78 14.77 4.92
C GLY A 106 -9.23 14.64 3.50
N LYS A 107 -9.81 13.79 2.64
CA LYS A 107 -9.37 13.58 1.25
C LYS A 107 -10.34 14.22 0.25
N ARG A 108 -9.83 14.55 -0.92
CA ARG A 108 -10.63 14.83 -2.14
C ARG A 108 -10.59 13.60 -3.04
N SER A 109 -11.59 13.42 -3.90
CA SER A 109 -11.68 12.29 -4.82
C SER A 109 -11.96 12.75 -6.25
N ALA A 110 -11.35 12.08 -7.23
CA ALA A 110 -11.65 12.23 -8.64
C ALA A 110 -11.65 10.86 -9.34
N LEU A 111 -12.34 10.79 -10.48
CA LEU A 111 -12.35 9.62 -11.35
C LEU A 111 -11.48 9.89 -12.58
N LEU A 112 -10.54 8.99 -12.86
CA LEU A 112 -9.73 9.02 -14.09
C LEU A 112 -9.58 7.60 -14.63
N ASP A 113 -9.87 7.40 -15.92
CA ASP A 113 -9.52 6.15 -16.61
C ASP A 113 -8.12 6.26 -17.20
N LEU A 114 -7.11 5.75 -16.48
CA LEU A 114 -5.71 5.83 -16.92
C LEU A 114 -5.39 5.05 -18.21
N ARG A 115 -6.36 4.31 -18.77
CA ARG A 115 -6.26 3.69 -20.11
C ARG A 115 -6.64 4.67 -21.22
N SER A 116 -7.36 5.74 -20.90
CA SER A 116 -7.67 6.84 -21.81
C SER A 116 -6.47 7.79 -21.87
N ALA A 117 -5.97 8.08 -23.07
CA ALA A 117 -4.83 8.98 -23.25
C ALA A 117 -5.06 10.37 -22.62
N GLY A 118 -6.29 10.89 -22.67
CA GLY A 118 -6.62 12.19 -22.09
C GLY A 118 -6.57 12.19 -20.56
N ASP A 119 -7.08 11.14 -19.92
CA ASP A 119 -7.03 11.01 -18.46
C ASP A 119 -5.64 10.64 -17.96
N ALA A 120 -4.89 9.85 -18.72
CA ALA A 120 -3.48 9.57 -18.44
C ALA A 120 -2.63 10.85 -18.49
N ALA A 121 -2.88 11.75 -19.46
CA ALA A 121 -2.20 13.05 -19.53
C ALA A 121 -2.55 13.94 -18.32
N ARG A 122 -3.83 14.05 -17.96
CA ARG A 122 -4.26 14.79 -16.76
C ARG A 122 -3.64 14.22 -15.48
N PHE A 123 -3.57 12.90 -15.39
CA PHE A 123 -2.95 12.24 -14.26
C PHE A 123 -1.45 12.55 -14.16
N ASP A 124 -0.77 12.64 -15.30
CA ASP A 124 0.64 13.03 -15.32
C ASP A 124 0.86 14.49 -14.89
N GLU A 125 -0.03 15.40 -15.28
CA GLU A 125 -0.04 16.78 -14.78
C GLU A 125 -0.21 16.84 -13.26
N LEU A 126 -1.08 16.00 -12.70
CA LEU A 126 -1.24 15.88 -11.25
C LEU A 126 0.03 15.33 -10.58
N LEU A 127 0.67 14.31 -11.18
CA LEU A 127 1.93 13.75 -10.70
C LEU A 127 3.06 14.77 -10.69
N ALA A 128 3.16 15.63 -11.72
CA ALA A 128 4.19 16.67 -11.80
C ALA A 128 4.10 17.68 -10.63
N GLY A 129 2.91 17.84 -10.04
CA GLY A 129 2.68 18.68 -8.87
C GLY A 129 2.60 17.93 -7.55
N ALA A 130 2.82 16.61 -7.52
CA ALA A 130 2.68 15.78 -6.33
C ALA A 130 4.02 15.57 -5.61
N ASP A 131 3.95 15.54 -4.28
CA ASP A 131 5.08 15.23 -3.42
C ASP A 131 5.23 13.72 -3.18
N ALA A 132 4.09 13.04 -3.17
CA ALA A 132 4.03 11.60 -2.94
C ALA A 132 2.89 10.94 -3.70
N ILE A 133 3.05 9.64 -3.92
CA ILE A 133 2.00 8.75 -4.43
C ILE A 133 1.97 7.47 -3.60
N VAL A 134 0.76 6.95 -3.33
CA VAL A 134 0.56 5.65 -2.69
C VAL A 134 -0.12 4.69 -3.66
N LEU A 135 0.48 3.52 -3.86
CA LEU A 135 0.11 2.51 -4.85
C LEU A 135 -0.32 1.22 -4.15
N GLY A 136 -1.49 0.69 -4.50
CA GLY A 136 -2.06 -0.54 -3.93
C GLY A 136 -2.35 -1.64 -4.94
N TYR A 137 -1.76 -1.59 -6.14
CA TYR A 137 -2.01 -2.54 -7.23
C TYR A 137 -0.85 -3.51 -7.45
N ARG A 138 -1.15 -4.63 -8.13
CA ARG A 138 -0.16 -5.64 -8.54
C ARG A 138 0.94 -5.01 -9.41
N PRO A 139 2.23 -5.37 -9.25
CA PRO A 139 3.32 -4.75 -9.98
C PRO A 139 3.11 -4.72 -11.50
N SER A 140 2.75 -5.86 -12.12
CA SER A 140 2.47 -5.89 -13.56
C SER A 140 1.36 -4.93 -14.02
N SER A 141 0.39 -4.62 -13.15
CA SER A 141 -0.69 -3.69 -13.48
C SER A 141 -0.24 -2.23 -13.42
N LEU A 142 0.68 -1.92 -12.51
CA LEU A 142 1.33 -0.62 -12.44
C LEU A 142 2.28 -0.41 -13.63
N GLU A 143 3.08 -1.42 -13.98
CA GLU A 143 3.98 -1.38 -15.14
C GLU A 143 3.24 -1.09 -16.45
N ARG A 144 2.09 -1.75 -16.69
CA ARG A 144 1.26 -1.48 -17.88
C ARG A 144 0.74 -0.05 -17.98
N LEU A 145 0.65 0.66 -16.85
CA LEU A 145 0.24 2.06 -16.78
C LEU A 145 1.43 3.03 -16.68
N GLY A 146 2.68 2.51 -16.70
CA GLY A 146 3.89 3.32 -16.49
C GLY A 146 4.04 3.86 -15.07
N LEU A 147 3.45 3.16 -14.10
CA LEU A 147 3.40 3.54 -12.67
C LEU A 147 4.31 2.68 -11.79
N ASP A 148 5.25 1.93 -12.38
CA ASP A 148 6.29 1.29 -11.58
C ASP A 148 7.19 2.36 -10.93
N PRO A 149 7.73 2.11 -9.72
CA PRO A 149 8.46 3.14 -8.99
C PRO A 149 9.68 3.73 -9.72
N ALA A 150 10.40 2.93 -10.50
CA ALA A 150 11.57 3.42 -11.22
C ALA A 150 11.17 4.37 -12.35
N THR A 151 10.14 4.02 -13.13
CA THR A 151 9.57 4.91 -14.16
C THR A 151 9.01 6.19 -13.56
N LEU A 152 8.31 6.10 -12.43
CA LEU A 152 7.79 7.28 -11.73
C LEU A 152 8.91 8.21 -11.28
N ALA A 153 9.96 7.69 -10.65
CA ALA A 153 11.09 8.50 -10.20
C ALA A 153 11.88 9.13 -11.35
N ALA A 154 11.98 8.46 -12.50
CA ALA A 154 12.65 9.00 -13.68
C ALA A 154 11.85 10.14 -14.32
N ARG A 155 10.52 10.04 -14.34
CA ARG A 155 9.62 11.07 -14.91
C ARG A 155 9.39 12.24 -13.97
N HIS A 156 9.33 11.96 -12.67
CA HIS A 156 9.03 12.91 -11.61
C HIS A 156 10.10 12.83 -10.51
N PRO A 157 11.30 13.42 -10.75
CA PRO A 157 12.37 13.44 -9.75
C PRO A 157 11.92 14.13 -8.45
N GLY A 158 12.24 13.53 -7.31
CA GLY A 158 11.80 13.97 -5.98
C GLY A 158 10.50 13.31 -5.49
N LEU A 159 9.83 12.49 -6.30
CA LEU A 159 8.62 11.81 -5.85
C LEU A 159 8.91 10.79 -4.76
N VAL A 160 8.09 10.80 -3.70
CA VAL A 160 8.07 9.75 -2.68
C VAL A 160 6.98 8.72 -3.02
N VAL A 161 7.35 7.46 -3.19
CA VAL A 161 6.45 6.38 -3.58
C VAL A 161 6.22 5.44 -2.40
N GLY A 162 4.96 5.32 -1.96
CA GLY A 162 4.52 4.26 -1.05
C GLY A 162 3.90 3.12 -1.86
N GLN A 163 4.31 1.88 -1.64
CA GLN A 163 3.76 0.72 -2.34
C GLN A 163 3.30 -0.35 -1.35
N LEU A 164 2.08 -0.84 -1.54
CA LEU A 164 1.46 -1.90 -0.74
C LEU A 164 1.22 -3.14 -1.59
N ALA A 165 1.38 -4.31 -0.96
CA ALA A 165 1.01 -5.59 -1.54
C ALA A 165 0.45 -6.53 -0.46
N ALA A 166 -0.36 -7.51 -0.84
CA ALA A 166 -0.81 -8.53 0.11
C ALA A 166 0.35 -9.49 0.49
N TRP A 167 1.09 -9.97 -0.51
CA TRP A 167 2.01 -11.10 -0.36
C TRP A 167 3.50 -10.74 -0.44
N GLY A 168 3.83 -9.48 -0.69
CA GLY A 168 5.20 -9.02 -0.95
C GLY A 168 5.40 -8.60 -2.40
N PHE A 169 6.66 -8.41 -2.81
CA PHE A 169 7.02 -7.78 -4.09
C PHE A 169 7.92 -8.66 -4.98
N GLY A 170 8.30 -9.85 -4.51
CA GLY A 170 9.24 -10.73 -5.21
C GLY A 170 8.56 -11.86 -5.96
N GLY A 171 9.09 -12.19 -7.14
CA GLY A 171 8.71 -13.34 -7.94
C GLY A 171 7.21 -13.41 -8.25
N THR A 172 6.72 -14.62 -8.51
CA THR A 172 5.30 -14.88 -8.80
C THR A 172 4.38 -14.56 -7.62
N THR A 173 4.91 -14.56 -6.39
CA THR A 173 4.16 -14.22 -5.19
C THR A 173 3.71 -12.75 -5.18
N GLY A 174 4.56 -11.83 -5.68
CA GLY A 174 4.22 -10.41 -5.75
C GLY A 174 3.08 -10.07 -6.71
N GLU A 175 2.82 -10.94 -7.70
CA GLU A 175 1.72 -10.78 -8.65
C GLU A 175 0.36 -11.28 -8.13
N ARG A 176 0.34 -11.91 -6.95
CA ARG A 176 -0.89 -12.44 -6.37
C ARG A 176 -1.73 -11.31 -5.80
N GLY A 177 -3.03 -11.31 -6.12
CA GLY A 177 -4.01 -10.51 -5.39
C GLY A 177 -4.24 -11.09 -4.00
N GLY A 178 -4.60 -10.24 -3.04
CA GLY A 178 -4.93 -10.70 -1.70
C GLY A 178 -5.64 -9.62 -0.89
N PHE A 179 -6.28 -10.07 0.17
CA PHE A 179 -6.88 -9.24 1.21
C PHE A 179 -6.34 -9.72 2.55
N ASP A 180 -6.50 -8.89 3.58
CA ASP A 180 -6.13 -9.24 4.96
C ASP A 180 -6.71 -10.61 5.36
N SER A 181 -7.99 -10.87 5.12
CA SER A 181 -8.62 -12.17 5.41
C SER A 181 -7.94 -13.37 4.72
N LEU A 182 -7.46 -13.22 3.49
CA LEU A 182 -6.73 -14.28 2.78
C LEU A 182 -5.34 -14.48 3.39
N VAL A 183 -4.68 -13.39 3.80
CA VAL A 183 -3.39 -13.49 4.49
C VAL A 183 -3.57 -14.19 5.84
N GLN A 184 -4.61 -13.84 6.62
CA GLN A 184 -4.94 -14.51 7.88
C GLN A 184 -5.19 -16.02 7.67
N ALA A 185 -5.98 -16.38 6.66
CA ALA A 185 -6.28 -17.77 6.32
C ALA A 185 -5.02 -18.59 6.00
N SER A 186 -4.12 -18.03 5.20
CA SER A 186 -2.92 -18.74 4.73
C SER A 186 -1.74 -18.76 5.71
N SER A 187 -1.73 -17.89 6.72
CA SER A 187 -0.58 -17.70 7.62
C SER A 187 -0.70 -18.45 8.95
N GLY A 188 -1.86 -19.02 9.25
CA GLY A 188 -2.12 -19.65 10.55
C GLY A 188 -3.00 -18.82 11.49
N ILE A 189 -3.10 -17.51 11.28
CA ILE A 189 -3.92 -16.61 12.11
C ILE A 189 -5.37 -17.10 12.18
N ALA A 190 -5.96 -17.47 11.06
CA ALA A 190 -7.35 -17.92 11.04
C ALA A 190 -7.60 -19.21 11.85
N LEU A 191 -6.59 -20.07 12.01
CA LEU A 191 -6.72 -21.26 12.86
C LEU A 191 -6.52 -20.94 14.34
N ILE A 192 -5.68 -19.95 14.66
CA ILE A 192 -5.50 -19.46 16.04
C ILE A 192 -6.79 -18.80 16.54
N GLU A 193 -7.39 -17.94 15.72
CA GLU A 193 -8.63 -17.21 16.04
C GLU A 193 -9.89 -18.08 15.83
N GLY A 194 -9.72 -19.31 15.38
CA GLY A 194 -10.79 -20.22 15.01
C GLY A 194 -11.26 -21.14 16.13
N THR A 195 -12.09 -22.10 15.73
CA THR A 195 -12.52 -23.24 16.54
C THR A 195 -11.99 -24.53 15.90
N PRO A 196 -12.06 -25.69 16.59
CA PRO A 196 -11.69 -26.97 15.98
C PRO A 196 -12.44 -27.29 14.66
N ASP A 197 -13.65 -26.74 14.51
CA ASP A 197 -14.53 -27.03 13.37
C ASP A 197 -14.49 -25.97 12.26
N ALA A 198 -14.00 -24.77 12.53
CA ALA A 198 -14.03 -23.66 11.56
C ALA A 198 -12.93 -22.60 11.81
N PRO A 199 -12.31 -22.07 10.73
CA PRO A 199 -11.39 -20.94 10.85
C PRO A 199 -12.11 -19.67 11.29
N GLY A 200 -11.42 -18.85 12.09
CA GLY A 200 -11.86 -17.53 12.53
C GLY A 200 -11.13 -16.40 11.81
N ALA A 201 -11.25 -15.21 12.38
CA ALA A 201 -10.58 -14.00 11.93
C ALA A 201 -10.33 -13.08 13.12
N LEU A 202 -9.30 -12.25 13.02
CA LEU A 202 -9.07 -11.16 13.97
C LEU A 202 -10.30 -10.24 14.05
N PRO A 203 -10.56 -9.60 15.21
CA PRO A 203 -11.76 -8.78 15.42
C PRO A 203 -11.85 -7.53 14.53
N ALA A 204 -10.76 -7.20 13.83
CA ALA A 204 -10.69 -6.17 12.80
C ALA A 204 -9.76 -6.64 11.66
N GLN A 205 -9.72 -5.88 10.56
CA GLN A 205 -8.71 -6.05 9.50
C GLN A 205 -7.36 -5.51 9.99
N ALA A 206 -6.82 -6.15 11.02
CA ALA A 206 -5.68 -5.66 11.80
C ALA A 206 -4.39 -5.60 10.96
N LEU A 207 -4.21 -6.51 10.01
CA LEU A 207 -3.05 -6.49 9.12
C LEU A 207 -3.14 -5.29 8.17
N ASP A 208 -4.31 -5.00 7.63
CA ASP A 208 -4.53 -3.83 6.77
C ASP A 208 -4.25 -2.53 7.54
N HIS A 209 -4.85 -2.36 8.73
CA HIS A 209 -4.64 -1.17 9.55
C HIS A 209 -3.19 -0.99 9.98
N ALA A 210 -2.55 -2.04 10.52
CA ALA A 210 -1.16 -1.97 10.97
C ALA A 210 -0.21 -1.67 9.81
N THR A 211 -0.39 -2.33 8.67
CA THR A 211 0.42 -2.06 7.46
C THR A 211 0.22 -0.63 6.97
N GLY A 212 -1.01 -0.12 6.98
CA GLY A 212 -1.32 1.25 6.57
C GLY A 212 -0.68 2.30 7.47
N TYR A 213 -0.75 2.14 8.79
CA TYR A 213 -0.12 3.08 9.73
C TYR A 213 1.40 3.05 9.65
N LEU A 214 2.00 1.86 9.52
CA LEU A 214 3.44 1.72 9.35
C LEU A 214 3.92 2.36 8.05
N LEU A 215 3.17 2.20 6.95
CA LEU A 215 3.50 2.89 5.70
C LEU A 215 3.35 4.41 5.84
N ALA A 216 2.30 4.89 6.52
CA ALA A 216 2.13 6.33 6.77
C ALA A 216 3.34 6.91 7.53
N ALA A 217 3.82 6.21 8.56
CA ALA A 217 5.01 6.60 9.31
C ALA A 217 6.27 6.66 8.42
N ALA A 218 6.44 5.69 7.52
CA ALA A 218 7.53 5.71 6.54
C ALA A 218 7.40 6.88 5.55
N MET A 219 6.20 7.14 5.04
CA MET A 219 5.95 8.24 4.11
C MET A 219 6.24 9.60 4.75
N ILE A 220 5.82 9.83 6.00
CA ILE A 220 6.15 11.05 6.77
C ILE A 220 7.67 11.22 6.87
N THR A 221 8.37 10.14 7.22
CA THR A 221 9.82 10.13 7.36
C THR A 221 10.52 10.43 6.03
N LEU A 222 10.05 9.84 4.94
CA LEU A 222 10.63 10.01 3.61
C LEU A 222 10.35 11.38 2.99
N LEU A 223 9.16 11.96 3.22
CA LEU A 223 8.86 13.34 2.84
C LEU A 223 9.82 14.31 3.54
N ARG A 224 10.06 14.11 4.84
CA ARG A 224 11.05 14.90 5.58
C ARG A 224 12.46 14.66 5.04
N ARG A 225 12.84 13.41 4.81
CA ARG A 225 14.17 13.06 4.30
C ARG A 225 14.44 13.68 2.93
N ARG A 226 13.48 13.60 2.00
CA ARG A 226 13.54 14.27 0.69
C ARG A 226 13.80 15.77 0.83
N SER A 227 13.20 16.44 1.81
CA SER A 227 13.40 17.88 1.99
C SER A 227 14.83 18.26 2.39
N VAL A 228 15.58 17.34 3.01
CA VAL A 228 16.96 17.55 3.49
C VAL A 228 17.98 16.96 2.52
N ASP A 229 17.78 15.71 2.11
CA ASP A 229 18.74 14.92 1.33
C ASP A 229 18.46 14.98 -0.18
N GLY A 230 17.31 15.51 -0.59
CA GLY A 230 16.81 15.38 -1.96
C GLY A 230 16.51 13.93 -2.34
N GLY A 231 16.43 13.67 -3.64
CA GLY A 231 16.18 12.35 -4.24
C GLY A 231 14.72 11.90 -4.27
N SER A 232 14.45 10.92 -5.12
CA SER A 232 13.20 10.15 -5.13
C SER A 232 13.33 8.96 -4.18
N TRP A 233 12.25 8.63 -3.47
CA TRP A 233 12.28 7.60 -2.43
C TRP A 233 11.14 6.59 -2.58
N LEU A 234 11.36 5.38 -2.09
CA LEU A 234 10.40 4.29 -2.08
C LEU A 234 10.26 3.74 -0.66
N ALA A 235 9.03 3.51 -0.21
CA ALA A 235 8.71 2.66 0.92
C ALA A 235 7.75 1.54 0.48
N ARG A 236 8.08 0.30 0.83
CA ARG A 236 7.29 -0.90 0.50
C ARG A 236 6.91 -1.67 1.75
N MET A 237 5.66 -2.12 1.80
CA MET A 237 5.17 -3.01 2.85
C MET A 237 4.19 -4.06 2.31
N SER A 238 4.08 -5.18 3.02
CA SER A 238 3.07 -6.19 2.72
C SER A 238 2.33 -6.73 3.92
N LEU A 239 1.05 -7.08 3.72
CA LEU A 239 0.20 -7.67 4.75
C LEU A 239 0.80 -8.97 5.29
N ARG A 240 1.38 -9.81 4.41
CA ARG A 240 2.03 -11.05 4.80
C ARG A 240 3.26 -10.83 5.68
N ARG A 241 3.99 -9.73 5.46
CA ARG A 241 5.13 -9.33 6.31
C ARG A 241 4.68 -8.86 7.69
N THR A 242 3.58 -8.11 7.75
CA THR A 242 2.92 -7.70 9.01
C THR A 242 2.37 -8.90 9.78
N ALA A 243 1.75 -9.87 9.10
CA ALA A 243 1.29 -11.12 9.71
C ALA A 243 2.45 -11.91 10.33
N ALA A 244 3.59 -11.99 9.64
CA ALA A 244 4.80 -12.62 10.18
C ALA A 244 5.30 -11.91 11.44
N GLU A 245 5.25 -10.57 11.54
CA GLU A 245 5.56 -9.89 12.81
C GLU A 245 4.59 -10.27 13.91
N LEU A 246 3.29 -10.18 13.65
CA LEU A 246 2.25 -10.49 14.63
C LEU A 246 2.40 -11.91 15.19
N LEU A 247 2.61 -12.89 14.32
CA LEU A 247 2.78 -14.29 14.71
C LEU A 247 4.07 -14.54 15.53
N GLY A 248 5.04 -13.64 15.48
CA GLY A 248 6.30 -13.71 16.25
C GLY A 248 6.24 -13.10 17.64
N LEU A 249 5.15 -12.43 17.99
CA LEU A 249 4.98 -11.84 19.31
C LEU A 249 4.66 -12.93 20.36
N PRO A 250 5.02 -12.71 21.64
CA PRO A 250 4.62 -13.59 22.74
C PRO A 250 3.09 -13.76 22.82
N ARG A 251 2.62 -14.96 23.17
CA ARG A 251 1.21 -15.31 23.35
C ARG A 251 0.95 -15.84 24.75
#